data_AF-A0A2W6D0C6-F1
#
_entry.id   AF-A0A2W6D0C6-F1
#
_cell.length_a   1.000
_cell.length_b   1.000
_cell.length_c   1.000
_cell.angle_alpha   90.00
_cell.angle_beta   90.00
_cell.angle_gamma   90.00
#
_symmetry.space_group_name_H-M   'P 1'
#
loop_
_entity.id
_entity.type
_entity.pdbx_description
1 polymer ?
#
loop_
_entity_poly.entity_id
_entity_poly.type
_entity_poly.pdbx_seq_one_letter_code
_entity_poly.pdbx_strand_id
1 'polypeptide(L)'
;MQFDPDRLRVALDNGEVVELDGGTLVLGGEESPSVVLRLAPWRARSVARVLEEWSAVSRVFHRAPRPILTEQELSRTLDLSASVLGDPEPTMPLPRGDRTVPSRQRLDAVAVLAERESRLSALQRLALVDAAASWLSEPNGGDQLAHALLGAACTDEVTTEHVYLALITPPVESEDHSEGISS
;
A
#
# COMPACT_ATOMS: atom_id res chain seq x y z
N MET A 1 35.83 1.29 14.12
CA MET A 1 34.99 0.64 13.10
C MET A 1 35.08 1.49 11.85
N GLN A 2 35.63 0.95 10.77
CA GLN A 2 35.81 1.67 9.51
C GLN A 2 34.56 1.43 8.67
N PHE A 3 33.77 2.49 8.43
CA PHE A 3 32.64 2.45 7.50
C PHE A 3 33.24 2.34 6.11
N ASP A 4 32.94 1.24 5.42
CA ASP A 4 33.31 1.04 4.01
C ASP A 4 32.12 1.50 3.16
N PRO A 5 32.15 2.71 2.57
CA PRO A 5 31.05 3.24 1.79
C PRO A 5 30.76 2.40 0.53
N ASP A 6 31.70 1.54 0.12
CA ASP A 6 31.58 0.66 -1.05
C ASP A 6 30.83 -0.65 -0.73
N ARG A 7 30.37 -0.85 0.52
CA ARG A 7 29.68 -2.06 0.99
C ARG A 7 28.43 -1.77 1.80
N LEU A 8 27.56 -0.90 1.29
CA LEU A 8 26.23 -0.73 1.88
C LEU A 8 25.44 -2.03 1.68
N ARG A 9 25.10 -2.69 2.79
CA ARG A 9 24.21 -3.85 2.85
C ARG A 9 23.14 -3.59 3.90
N VAL A 10 21.88 -3.61 3.48
CA VAL A 10 20.71 -3.41 4.35
C VAL A 10 19.84 -4.65 4.29
N ALA A 11 19.65 -5.31 5.43
CA ALA A 11 18.68 -6.38 5.57
C ALA A 11 17.29 -5.78 5.84
N LEU A 12 16.27 -6.29 5.17
CA LEU A 12 14.87 -5.91 5.38
C LEU A 12 14.17 -6.95 6.25
N ASP A 13 13.00 -6.57 6.78
CA ASP A 13 12.29 -7.33 7.82
C ASP A 13 11.91 -8.76 7.41
N ASN A 14 11.84 -9.07 6.12
CA ASN A 14 11.37 -10.37 5.62
C ASN A 14 12.48 -11.16 4.90
N GLY A 15 13.74 -10.92 5.29
CA GLY A 15 14.91 -11.66 4.79
C GLY A 15 15.42 -11.20 3.43
N GLU A 16 14.84 -10.13 2.87
CA GLU A 16 15.39 -9.48 1.68
C GLU A 16 16.64 -8.67 2.03
N VAL A 17 17.49 -8.44 1.03
CA VAL A 17 18.72 -7.69 1.23
C VAL A 17 18.94 -6.73 0.07
N VAL A 18 19.21 -5.47 0.39
CA VAL A 18 19.65 -4.44 -0.55
C VAL A 18 21.17 -4.28 -0.40
N GLU A 19 21.92 -4.47 -1.48
CA GLU A 19 23.38 -4.38 -1.48
C GLU A 19 23.86 -3.49 -2.63
N LEU A 20 24.91 -2.70 -2.39
CA LEU A 20 25.73 -2.17 -3.49
C LEU A 20 26.58 -3.33 -4.04
N ASP A 21 26.53 -3.57 -5.34
CA ASP A 21 27.30 -4.63 -5.99
C ASP A 21 28.70 -4.16 -6.45
N GLY A 22 29.03 -2.90 -6.19
CA GLY A 22 30.27 -2.24 -6.60
C GLY A 22 30.31 -1.85 -8.08
N GLY A 23 29.21 -2.04 -8.82
CA GLY A 23 29.06 -1.61 -10.21
C GLY A 23 28.50 -0.19 -10.30
N THR A 24 28.52 0.36 -11.52
CA THR A 24 27.85 1.62 -11.87
C THR A 24 26.95 1.41 -13.09
N LEU A 25 25.79 2.07 -13.07
CA LEU A 25 24.82 2.13 -14.15
C LEU A 25 24.85 3.53 -14.74
N VAL A 26 24.81 3.65 -16.07
CA VAL A 26 24.68 4.95 -16.75
C VAL A 26 23.20 5.17 -17.08
N LEU A 27 22.57 6.10 -16.39
CA LEU A 27 21.15 6.46 -16.58
C LEU A 27 21.06 7.90 -17.06
N GLY A 28 20.56 8.11 -18.28
CA GLY A 28 20.41 9.46 -18.84
C GLY A 28 21.73 10.22 -19.05
N GLY A 29 22.87 9.52 -19.09
CA GLY A 29 24.21 10.10 -19.22
C GLY A 29 24.92 10.36 -17.88
N GLU A 30 24.28 10.06 -16.76
CA GLU A 30 24.87 10.16 -15.41
C GLU A 30 25.21 8.78 -14.86
N GLU A 31 26.39 8.65 -14.24
CA GLU A 31 26.82 7.43 -13.57
C GLU A 31 26.21 7.35 -12.18
N SER A 32 25.44 6.29 -11.92
CA SER A 32 24.81 5.98 -10.64
C SER A 32 25.33 4.64 -10.11
N PRO A 33 25.49 4.45 -8.79
CA PRO A 33 25.90 3.17 -8.24
C PRO A 33 24.84 2.08 -8.50
N SER A 34 25.27 0.88 -8.84
CA SER A 34 24.40 -0.27 -9.05
C SER A 34 24.01 -0.90 -7.71
N VAL A 35 22.74 -1.29 -7.60
CA VAL A 35 22.15 -1.87 -6.40
C VAL A 35 21.56 -3.23 -6.76
N VAL A 36 21.91 -4.24 -5.98
CA VAL A 36 21.33 -5.58 -6.05
C VAL A 36 20.31 -5.76 -4.94
N LEU A 37 19.08 -6.10 -5.35
CA LEU A 37 18.01 -6.50 -4.45
C LEU A 37 17.87 -8.04 -4.47
N ARG A 38 18.16 -8.67 -3.34
CA ARG A 38 17.92 -10.11 -3.13
C ARG A 38 16.56 -10.31 -2.49
N LEU A 39 15.67 -11.00 -3.20
CA LEU A 39 14.31 -11.27 -2.76
C LEU A 39 14.14 -12.74 -2.35
N ALA A 40 13.31 -12.97 -1.33
CA ALA A 40 12.72 -14.29 -1.12
C ALA A 40 11.81 -14.65 -2.33
N PRO A 41 11.68 -15.94 -2.71
CA PRO A 41 10.95 -16.32 -3.91
C PRO A 41 9.49 -15.86 -3.93
N TRP A 42 8.80 -15.90 -2.79
CA TRP A 42 7.42 -15.38 -2.69
C TRP A 42 7.33 -13.88 -2.96
N ARG A 43 8.29 -13.08 -2.47
CA ARG A 43 8.31 -11.63 -2.68
C ARG A 43 8.61 -11.29 -4.13
N ALA A 44 9.50 -12.06 -4.77
CA ALA A 44 9.73 -11.93 -6.21
C ALA A 44 8.42 -12.16 -7.01
N ARG A 45 7.58 -13.12 -6.61
CA ARG A 45 6.26 -13.36 -7.18
C ARG A 45 5.29 -12.19 -6.93
N SER A 46 5.26 -11.65 -5.71
CA SER A 46 4.43 -10.47 -5.40
C SER A 46 4.84 -9.25 -6.25
N VAL A 47 6.15 -8.99 -6.38
CA VAL A 47 6.68 -7.90 -7.21
C VAL A 47 6.38 -8.14 -8.69
N ALA A 48 6.52 -9.38 -9.18
CA ALA A 48 6.16 -9.73 -10.55
C ALA A 48 4.70 -9.36 -10.86
N ARG A 49 3.78 -9.68 -9.96
CA ARG A 49 2.36 -9.34 -10.11
C ARG A 49 2.11 -7.84 -10.12
N VAL A 50 2.73 -7.09 -9.20
CA VAL A 50 2.60 -5.61 -9.18
C VAL A 50 3.12 -4.99 -10.47
N LEU A 51 4.27 -5.46 -10.98
CA LEU A 51 4.84 -4.98 -12.24
C LEU A 51 3.95 -5.30 -13.43
N GLU A 52 3.29 -6.46 -13.43
CA GLU A 52 2.34 -6.84 -14.49
C GLU A 52 1.11 -5.92 -14.51
N GLU A 53 0.50 -5.70 -13.35
CA GLU A 53 -0.65 -4.79 -13.20
C GLU A 53 -0.27 -3.35 -13.57
N TRP A 54 0.88 -2.88 -13.08
CA TRP A 54 1.40 -1.57 -13.43
C TRP A 54 1.66 -1.45 -14.94
N SER A 55 2.27 -2.45 -15.57
CA SER A 55 2.49 -2.49 -17.03
C SER A 55 1.18 -2.45 -17.82
N ALA A 56 0.11 -3.05 -17.30
CA ALA A 56 -1.20 -3.01 -17.92
C ALA A 56 -1.80 -1.60 -17.85
N VAL A 57 -1.73 -0.95 -16.67
CA VAL A 57 -2.21 0.41 -16.45
C VAL A 57 -1.37 1.44 -17.21
N SER A 58 -0.04 1.35 -17.14
CA SER A 58 0.89 2.31 -17.75
C SER A 58 0.71 2.39 -19.26
N ARG A 59 0.43 1.25 -19.94
CA ARG A 59 0.12 1.19 -21.38
C ARG A 59 -1.14 1.96 -21.78
N VAL A 60 -2.11 2.11 -20.88
CA VAL A 60 -3.31 2.93 -21.13
C VAL A 60 -2.94 4.41 -21.19
N PHE A 61 -1.96 4.83 -20.38
CA PHE A 61 -1.58 6.23 -20.21
C PHE A 61 -0.37 6.68 -21.05
N HIS A 62 0.54 5.76 -21.40
CA HIS A 62 1.79 6.09 -22.10
C HIS A 62 1.80 5.52 -23.52
N ARG A 63 1.96 6.41 -24.51
CA ARG A 63 1.93 6.08 -25.96
C ARG A 63 3.31 5.97 -26.62
N ALA A 64 4.41 6.01 -25.88
CA ALA A 64 5.76 6.06 -26.44
C ALA A 64 6.66 4.90 -25.94
N PRO A 65 7.44 4.25 -26.82
CA PRO A 65 8.34 3.16 -26.46
C PRO A 65 9.70 3.72 -26.03
N ARG A 66 10.22 3.30 -24.86
CA ARG A 66 11.65 3.37 -24.55
C ARG A 66 12.21 1.95 -24.43
N PRO A 67 13.41 1.66 -24.98
CA PRO A 67 13.99 0.33 -24.97
C PRO A 67 14.84 0.16 -23.71
N ILE A 68 14.23 -0.30 -22.65
CA ILE A 68 14.86 -0.93 -21.49
C ILE A 68 13.92 -2.09 -21.14
N LEU A 69 14.46 -3.26 -20.74
CA LEU A 69 13.72 -4.44 -20.27
C LEU A 69 12.29 -4.07 -19.90
N THR A 70 11.32 -4.46 -20.74
CA THR A 70 9.95 -4.00 -20.52
C THR A 70 9.53 -4.49 -19.14
N GLU A 71 8.81 -3.67 -18.38
CA GLU A 71 8.32 -4.02 -17.02
C GLU A 71 7.64 -5.41 -17.02
N GLN A 72 7.02 -5.78 -18.14
CA GLN A 72 6.43 -7.09 -18.42
C GLN A 72 7.46 -8.24 -18.58
N GLU A 73 8.63 -8.01 -19.20
CA GLU A 73 9.72 -8.99 -19.25
C GLU A 73 10.37 -9.19 -17.89
N LEU A 74 10.54 -8.11 -17.12
CA LEU A 74 11.04 -8.20 -15.75
C LEU A 74 10.06 -8.98 -14.86
N SER A 75 8.77 -8.68 -14.95
CA SER A 75 7.70 -9.42 -14.27
C SER A 75 7.78 -10.92 -14.56
N ARG A 76 7.81 -11.31 -15.85
CA ARG A 76 7.94 -12.72 -16.26
C ARG A 76 9.21 -13.39 -15.74
N THR A 77 10.33 -12.68 -15.76
CA THR A 77 11.62 -13.21 -15.29
C THR A 77 11.60 -13.47 -13.78
N LEU A 78 11.00 -12.56 -13.01
CA LEU A 78 10.84 -12.69 -11.57
C LEU A 78 9.93 -13.88 -11.22
N ASP A 79 8.79 -14.04 -11.90
CA ASP A 79 7.86 -15.14 -11.66
C ASP A 79 8.45 -16.52 -12.02
N LEU A 80 9.15 -16.60 -13.16
CA LEU A 80 9.88 -17.81 -13.57
C LEU A 80 10.99 -18.16 -12.57
N SER A 81 11.74 -17.17 -12.09
CA SER A 81 12.81 -17.40 -11.11
C SER A 81 12.24 -17.84 -9.76
N ALA A 82 11.12 -17.25 -9.34
CA ALA A 82 10.42 -17.59 -8.11
C ALA A 82 9.82 -19.01 -8.14
N SER A 83 9.28 -19.43 -9.29
CA SER A 83 8.66 -20.75 -9.46
C SER A 83 9.67 -21.89 -9.44
N VAL A 84 10.90 -21.68 -9.93
CA VAL A 84 12.00 -22.67 -9.84
C VAL A 84 12.41 -22.96 -8.40
N LEU A 85 12.35 -21.95 -7.52
CA LEU A 85 12.83 -22.05 -6.14
C LEU A 85 11.78 -22.63 -5.16
N GLY A 86 10.52 -22.78 -5.59
CA GLY A 86 9.53 -23.64 -4.91
C GLY A 86 9.05 -23.18 -3.52
N ASP A 87 9.26 -21.91 -3.14
CA ASP A 87 8.91 -21.45 -1.79
C ASP A 87 7.41 -21.10 -1.70
N PRO A 88 6.64 -21.71 -0.78
CA PRO A 88 5.29 -21.27 -0.50
C PRO A 88 5.30 -19.82 0.01
N GLU A 89 4.35 -19.03 -0.48
CA GLU A 89 4.12 -17.71 0.09
C GLU A 89 3.87 -17.87 1.59
N PRO A 90 4.59 -17.15 2.46
CA PRO A 90 4.29 -17.21 3.88
C PRO A 90 2.82 -16.83 4.04
N THR A 91 2.05 -17.62 4.78
CA THR A 91 0.63 -17.35 5.10
C THR A 91 0.46 -16.10 5.97
N MET A 92 1.44 -15.21 6.01
CA MET A 92 1.33 -13.93 6.69
C MET A 92 0.73 -12.93 5.69
N PRO A 93 -0.59 -12.61 5.77
CA PRO A 93 -0.90 -11.20 5.58
C PRO A 93 0.06 -10.46 6.52
N LEU A 94 0.69 -9.37 6.06
CA LEU A 94 1.35 -8.45 7.00
C LEU A 94 0.44 -8.34 8.22
N PRO A 95 0.94 -8.51 9.46
CA PRO A 95 0.13 -8.23 10.62
C PRO A 95 -0.30 -6.78 10.47
N ARG A 96 -1.51 -6.58 9.92
CA ARG A 96 -2.23 -5.33 10.01
C ARG A 96 -2.20 -5.04 11.49
N GLY A 97 -1.66 -3.88 11.84
CA GLY A 97 -1.51 -3.49 13.23
C GLY A 97 -2.83 -3.71 13.98
N ASP A 98 -2.76 -3.84 15.30
CA ASP A 98 -3.90 -4.17 16.17
C ASP A 98 -5.08 -3.17 16.05
N ARG A 99 -4.92 -2.07 15.31
CA ARG A 99 -5.94 -1.07 15.02
C ARG A 99 -6.82 -1.51 13.85
N THR A 100 -7.99 -2.09 14.16
CA THR A 100 -9.08 -2.28 13.19
C THR A 100 -10.13 -1.18 13.31
N VAL A 101 -10.50 -0.54 12.20
CA VAL A 101 -11.58 0.47 12.17
C VAL A 101 -12.96 -0.22 12.25
N PRO A 102 -13.75 -0.01 13.32
CA PRO A 102 -15.04 -0.65 13.50
C PRO A 102 -16.04 -0.32 12.38
N SER A 103 -16.99 -1.25 12.15
CA SER A 103 -18.02 -1.09 11.11
C SER A 103 -18.87 0.17 11.27
N ARG A 104 -19.10 0.64 12.50
CA ARG A 104 -19.87 1.87 12.76
C ARG A 104 -19.18 3.10 12.18
N GLN A 105 -17.89 3.28 12.45
CA GLN A 105 -17.09 4.37 11.89
C GLN A 105 -17.04 4.34 10.36
N ARG A 106 -16.94 3.13 9.78
CA ARG A 106 -16.99 2.96 8.32
C ARG A 106 -18.35 3.37 7.75
N LEU A 107 -19.46 3.01 8.40
CA LEU A 107 -20.79 3.41 7.97
C LEU A 107 -21.01 4.92 8.10
N ASP A 108 -20.50 5.56 9.16
CA ASP A 108 -20.55 7.01 9.34
C ASP A 108 -19.76 7.72 8.22
N ALA A 109 -18.57 7.21 7.89
CA ALA A 109 -17.76 7.69 6.76
C ALA A 109 -18.47 7.54 5.40
N VAL A 110 -19.17 6.41 5.19
CA VAL A 110 -20.00 6.19 3.99
C VAL A 110 -21.17 7.17 3.93
N ALA A 111 -21.78 7.50 5.08
CA ALA A 111 -22.86 8.48 5.13
C ALA A 111 -22.38 9.87 4.71
N VAL A 112 -21.20 10.31 5.18
CA VAL A 112 -20.58 11.56 4.74
C VAL A 112 -20.35 11.58 3.23
N LEU A 113 -19.81 10.49 2.65
CA LEU A 113 -19.66 10.37 1.20
C LEU A 113 -21.00 10.34 0.46
N ALA A 114 -22.04 9.77 1.05
CA ALA A 114 -23.37 9.70 0.44
C ALA A 114 -24.01 11.08 0.31
N GLU A 115 -23.80 11.94 1.31
CA GLU A 115 -24.31 13.30 1.34
C GLU A 115 -23.55 14.23 0.38
N ARG A 116 -22.23 14.06 0.27
CA ARG A 116 -21.36 15.06 -0.38
C ARG A 116 -20.78 14.63 -1.72
N GLU A 117 -20.70 13.34 -2.00
CA GLU A 117 -20.11 12.79 -3.24
C GLU A 117 -21.18 12.05 -4.06
N SER A 118 -22.10 12.80 -4.68
CA SER A 118 -23.18 12.26 -5.52
C SER A 118 -22.68 11.50 -6.75
N ARG A 119 -21.45 11.78 -7.20
CA ARG A 119 -20.78 11.10 -8.32
C ARG A 119 -20.38 9.65 -8.03
N LEU A 120 -20.20 9.30 -6.76
CA LEU A 120 -19.81 7.96 -6.35
C LEU A 120 -21.06 7.11 -6.16
N SER A 121 -21.11 5.93 -6.78
CA SER A 121 -22.15 4.94 -6.47
C SER A 121 -22.01 4.41 -5.04
N ALA A 122 -23.07 3.81 -4.49
CA ALA A 122 -23.04 3.22 -3.15
C ALA A 122 -21.89 2.19 -2.98
N LEU A 123 -21.65 1.36 -4.00
CA LEU A 123 -20.54 0.40 -4.00
C LEU A 123 -19.17 1.07 -4.03
N GLN A 124 -19.01 2.16 -4.79
CA GLN A 124 -17.75 2.91 -4.83
C GLN A 124 -17.45 3.58 -3.49
N ARG A 125 -18.46 4.11 -2.80
CA ARG A 125 -18.29 4.70 -1.46
C ARG A 125 -17.87 3.64 -0.44
N LEU A 126 -18.51 2.48 -0.45
CA LEU A 126 -18.13 1.35 0.41
C LEU A 126 -16.69 0.90 0.14
N ALA A 127 -16.34 0.66 -1.14
CA ALA A 127 -15.00 0.22 -1.51
C ALA A 127 -13.92 1.24 -1.13
N LEU A 128 -14.20 2.53 -1.32
CA LEU A 128 -13.29 3.61 -0.94
C LEU A 128 -13.05 3.64 0.57
N VAL A 129 -14.13 3.55 1.36
CA VAL A 129 -14.05 3.54 2.82
C VAL A 129 -13.34 2.30 3.35
N ASP A 130 -13.63 1.12 2.80
CA ASP A 130 -12.94 -0.12 3.21
C ASP A 130 -11.45 -0.09 2.85
N ALA A 131 -11.10 0.48 1.69
CA ALA A 131 -9.70 0.67 1.31
C ALA A 131 -8.99 1.67 2.25
N ALA A 132 -9.59 2.83 2.52
CA ALA A 132 -9.03 3.82 3.45
C ALA A 132 -8.89 3.24 4.88
N ALA A 133 -9.91 2.54 5.36
CA ALA A 133 -9.88 1.86 6.65
C ALA A 133 -8.79 0.78 6.72
N SER A 134 -8.52 0.08 5.61
CA SER A 134 -7.44 -0.90 5.55
C SER A 134 -6.06 -0.26 5.69
N TRP A 135 -5.84 0.92 5.10
CA TRP A 135 -4.60 1.68 5.27
C TRP A 135 -4.42 2.16 6.72
N LEU A 136 -5.51 2.53 7.40
CA LEU A 136 -5.44 2.92 8.82
C LEU A 136 -5.02 1.79 9.76
N SER A 137 -5.09 0.53 9.29
CA SER A 137 -4.56 -0.63 10.01
C SER A 137 -3.09 -0.92 9.69
N GLU A 138 -2.49 -0.28 8.70
CA GLU A 138 -1.07 -0.49 8.37
C GLU A 138 -0.15 0.28 9.35
N PRO A 139 0.89 -0.37 9.89
CA PRO A 139 1.89 0.32 10.70
C PRO A 139 2.73 1.27 9.82
N ASN A 140 2.98 2.48 10.32
CA ASN A 140 3.82 3.52 9.70
C ASN A 140 3.29 4.08 8.36
N GLY A 141 2.67 5.26 8.40
CA GLY A 141 2.28 6.01 7.19
C GLY A 141 0.91 5.66 6.60
N GLY A 142 0.22 4.70 7.19
CA GLY A 142 -1.16 4.32 6.82
C GLY A 142 -2.14 5.50 6.84
N ASP A 143 -1.99 6.42 7.80
CA ASP A 143 -2.80 7.65 7.88
C ASP A 143 -2.61 8.56 6.66
N GLN A 144 -1.38 8.72 6.16
CA GLN A 144 -1.09 9.55 4.97
C GLN A 144 -1.65 8.91 3.70
N LEU A 145 -1.57 7.58 3.58
CA LEU A 145 -2.12 6.84 2.44
C LEU A 145 -3.65 6.86 2.44
N ALA A 146 -4.28 6.68 3.60
CA ALA A 146 -5.73 6.82 3.76
C ALA A 146 -6.18 8.24 3.36
N HIS A 147 -5.47 9.26 3.84
CA HIS A 147 -5.79 10.64 3.54
C HIS A 147 -5.58 10.98 2.05
N ALA A 148 -4.49 10.53 1.44
CA ALA A 148 -4.23 10.73 0.01
C ALA A 148 -5.26 10.03 -0.88
N LEU A 149 -5.68 8.81 -0.51
CA LEU A 149 -6.73 8.07 -1.22
C LEU A 149 -8.06 8.81 -1.17
N LEU A 150 -8.46 9.28 0.01
CA LEU A 150 -9.68 10.07 0.18
C LEU A 150 -9.58 11.40 -0.57
N GLY A 151 -8.44 12.10 -0.51
CA GLY A 151 -8.18 13.35 -1.22
C GLY A 151 -8.27 13.22 -2.73
N ALA A 152 -7.83 12.09 -3.30
CA ALA A 152 -7.98 11.81 -4.73
C ALA A 152 -9.43 11.49 -5.13
N ALA A 153 -10.23 10.94 -4.21
CA ALA A 153 -11.57 10.44 -4.48
C ALA A 153 -12.70 11.41 -4.12
N CYS A 154 -12.45 12.40 -3.26
CA CYS A 154 -13.39 13.47 -2.93
C CYS A 154 -13.23 14.65 -3.90
N THR A 155 -14.28 15.46 -4.04
CA THR A 155 -14.27 16.68 -4.87
C THR A 155 -13.68 17.90 -4.15
N ASP A 156 -13.72 17.88 -2.82
CA ASP A 156 -13.25 18.96 -1.97
C ASP A 156 -12.50 18.40 -0.76
N GLU A 157 -11.50 19.17 -0.31
CA GLU A 157 -10.66 18.87 0.84
C GLU A 157 -11.48 18.80 2.13
N VAL A 158 -12.51 19.63 2.25
CA VAL A 158 -13.41 19.58 3.41
C VAL A 158 -14.10 18.22 3.51
N THR A 159 -14.57 17.64 2.40
CA THR A 159 -15.19 16.31 2.41
C THR A 159 -14.18 15.24 2.79
N THR A 160 -12.96 15.30 2.25
CA THR A 160 -11.84 14.41 2.63
C THR A 160 -11.63 14.39 4.14
N GLU A 161 -11.55 15.57 4.76
CA GLU A 161 -11.36 15.69 6.20
C GLU A 161 -12.52 15.11 7.02
N HIS A 162 -13.77 15.37 6.61
CA HIS A 162 -14.93 14.84 7.33
C HIS A 162 -14.98 13.30 7.26
N VAL A 163 -14.67 12.72 6.11
CA VAL A 163 -14.64 11.26 5.94
C VAL A 163 -13.49 10.67 6.74
N TYR A 164 -12.31 11.29 6.69
CA TYR A 164 -11.16 10.86 7.47
C TYR A 164 -11.42 10.91 8.98
N LEU A 165 -11.99 12.01 9.48
CA LEU A 165 -12.39 12.15 10.89
C LEU A 165 -13.42 11.10 11.31
N ALA A 166 -14.40 10.78 10.46
CA ALA A 166 -15.38 9.72 10.74
C ALA A 166 -14.71 8.34 10.89
N LEU A 167 -13.60 8.09 10.19
CA LEU A 167 -12.84 6.83 10.29
C LEU A 167 -11.95 6.73 11.53
N ILE A 168 -11.49 7.86 12.09
CA ILE A 168 -10.54 7.83 13.22
C ILE A 168 -11.17 8.22 14.57
N THR A 169 -12.32 8.89 14.57
CA THR A 169 -12.97 9.37 15.80
C THR A 169 -13.76 8.24 16.44
N PRO A 170 -13.40 7.77 17.65
CA PRO A 170 -14.17 6.73 18.34
C PRO A 170 -15.62 7.18 18.53
N PRO A 171 -16.60 6.28 18.40
CA PRO A 171 -17.98 6.61 18.70
C PRO A 171 -18.05 7.06 20.16
N VAL A 172 -18.70 8.19 20.42
CA VAL A 172 -19.01 8.60 21.80
C VAL A 172 -19.88 7.51 22.40
N GLU A 173 -19.38 6.83 23.43
CA GLU A 173 -20.21 5.97 24.27
C GLU A 173 -21.28 6.87 24.88
N SER A 174 -22.52 6.75 24.42
CA SER A 174 -23.65 7.20 25.21
C SER A 174 -23.61 6.38 26.48
N GLU A 175 -23.28 7.01 27.61
CA GLU A 175 -23.38 6.41 28.94
C GLU A 175 -24.81 5.88 29.12
N ASP A 176 -24.99 4.58 28.89
CA ASP A 176 -26.22 3.88 29.25
C ASP A 176 -26.36 4.00 30.77
N HIS A 177 -27.19 4.96 31.18
CA HIS A 177 -27.74 5.05 32.52
C HIS A 177 -28.65 3.84 32.74
N SER A 178 -28.04 2.67 32.98
CA SER A 178 -28.75 1.56 33.59
C SER A 178 -28.97 1.92 35.05
N GLU A 179 -30.13 2.53 35.31
CA GLU A 179 -30.71 2.68 36.64
C GLU A 179 -30.60 1.36 37.39
N GLY A 180 -29.86 1.37 38.50
CA GLY A 180 -29.83 0.27 39.44
C GLY A 180 -31.22 0.06 40.02
N ILE A 181 -31.89 -1.01 39.60
CA ILE A 181 -33.03 -1.55 40.34
C ILE A 181 -32.44 -2.54 41.36
N SER A 182 -32.11 -2.04 42.55
CA SER A 182 -31.83 -2.91 43.70
C SER A 182 -33.11 -3.66 44.11
N SER A 183 -33.00 -4.98 44.19
CA SER A 183 -33.93 -5.84 44.94
C SER A 183 -33.69 -5.74 46.43
#